data_AF-A0A1W9R5F2-F1
#
_entry.id   AF-A0A1W9R5F2-F1
#
_cell.length_a   1.000
_cell.length_b   1.000
_cell.length_c   1.000
_cell.angle_alpha   90.00
_cell.angle_beta   90.00
_cell.angle_gamma   90.00
#
_symmetry.space_group_name_H-M   'P 1'
#
loop_
_entity.id
_entity.type
_entity.pdbx_description
1 polymer ?
#
loop_
_entity_poly.entity_id
_entity_poly.type
_entity_poly.pdbx_seq_one_letter_code
_entity_poly.pdbx_strand_id
1 'polypeptide(L)'
;MKKKFDPQRNYEDTKKQIGYVSRKKAVQKDYDRIGFMSGLEVHQQLLTKKKLFCNCPAGAYNKSDDYDAELIRHMRPTLSELGEYDGTALMEFKTKKEIIYRIKNATTCTYEVDDTPPFPLNREALDIAIEISLLSKQNIVGEVHITRKQYLDGSIPTGFQRTAIIGVEGEIQLKHK
;
A
#
# COMPACT_ATOMS: atom_id res chain seq x y z
N MET A 1 28.10 -12.43 40.58
CA MET A 1 26.93 -13.25 40.17
C MET A 1 26.09 -12.41 39.20
N LYS A 2 25.93 -12.82 37.93
CA LYS A 2 24.99 -12.15 37.01
C LYS A 2 23.58 -12.34 37.55
N LYS A 3 22.84 -11.25 37.82
CA LYS A 3 21.42 -11.34 38.22
C LYS A 3 20.69 -12.19 37.18
N LYS A 4 20.03 -13.26 37.63
CA LYS A 4 19.22 -14.13 36.77
C LYS A 4 18.07 -13.27 36.23
N PHE A 5 18.01 -13.08 34.92
CA PHE A 5 16.98 -12.28 34.27
C PHE A 5 15.64 -13.02 34.42
N ASP A 6 14.65 -12.34 35.00
CA ASP A 6 13.27 -12.81 35.12
C ASP A 6 12.40 -11.98 34.17
N PRO A 7 11.97 -12.55 33.02
CA PRO A 7 11.17 -11.84 32.03
C PRO A 7 9.85 -11.30 32.58
N GLN A 8 9.18 -12.05 33.48
CA GLN A 8 7.87 -11.68 34.00
C GLN A 8 7.98 -10.50 34.94
N ARG A 9 8.96 -10.55 35.86
CA ARG A 9 9.24 -9.44 36.76
C ARG A 9 9.65 -8.18 35.99
N ASN A 10 10.52 -8.32 34.98
CA ASN A 10 10.93 -7.19 34.14
C ASN A 10 9.73 -6.53 33.42
N TYR A 11 8.79 -7.34 32.92
CA TYR A 11 7.57 -6.84 32.29
C TYR A 11 6.69 -6.05 33.27
N GLU A 12 6.42 -6.57 34.47
CA GLU A 12 5.59 -5.87 35.47
C GLU A 12 6.26 -4.59 36.00
N ASP A 13 7.58 -4.64 36.24
CA ASP A 13 8.36 -3.47 36.68
C ASP A 13 8.31 -2.37 35.60
N THR A 14 8.51 -2.73 34.33
CA THR A 14 8.42 -1.80 33.19
C THR A 14 7.02 -1.20 33.08
N LYS A 15 5.98 -2.04 33.17
CA LYS A 15 4.58 -1.63 33.08
C LYS A 15 4.21 -0.59 34.16
N LYS A 16 4.72 -0.77 35.38
CA LYS A 16 4.58 0.20 36.46
C LYS A 16 5.38 1.47 36.20
N GLN A 17 6.64 1.35 35.77
CA GLN A 17 7.54 2.47 35.50
C GLN A 17 7.00 3.41 34.41
N ILE A 18 6.40 2.87 33.35
CA ILE A 18 5.83 3.68 32.25
C ILE A 18 4.43 4.24 32.58
N GLY A 19 3.86 3.88 33.75
CA GLY A 19 2.50 4.24 34.11
C GLY A 19 1.48 3.67 33.12
N TYR A 20 1.59 2.38 32.81
CA TYR A 20 0.69 1.71 31.87
C TYR A 20 -0.76 1.76 32.35
N VAL A 21 -1.65 2.14 31.43
CA VAL A 21 -3.09 2.11 31.62
C VAL A 21 -3.69 1.25 30.51
N SER A 22 -4.65 0.38 30.84
CA SER A 22 -5.32 -0.41 29.80
C SER A 22 -6.22 0.48 28.95
N ARG A 23 -6.40 0.14 27.67
CA ARG A 23 -7.26 0.92 26.75
C ARG A 23 -8.64 1.25 27.32
N LYS A 24 -9.26 0.32 28.06
CA LYS A 24 -10.59 0.52 28.68
C LYS A 24 -10.59 1.52 29.84
N LYS A 25 -9.44 1.75 30.47
CA LYS A 25 -9.26 2.67 31.61
C LYS A 25 -8.60 3.98 31.22
N ALA A 26 -8.04 4.08 30.01
CA ALA A 26 -7.36 5.26 29.52
C ALA A 26 -8.37 6.41 29.33
N VAL A 27 -7.97 7.61 29.74
CA VAL A 27 -8.73 8.84 29.55
C VAL A 27 -7.97 9.81 28.65
N GLN A 28 -8.60 10.92 28.21
CA GLN A 28 -7.95 11.91 27.35
C GLN A 28 -6.59 12.38 27.90
N LYS A 29 -6.52 12.64 29.22
CA LYS A 29 -5.27 13.03 29.91
C LYS A 29 -4.13 12.02 29.77
N ASP A 30 -4.43 10.72 29.64
CA ASP A 30 -3.40 9.71 29.40
C ASP A 30 -2.81 9.82 28.00
N TYR A 31 -3.66 10.08 26.99
CA TYR A 31 -3.24 10.32 25.61
C TYR A 31 -2.45 11.62 25.48
N ASP A 32 -2.88 12.68 26.18
CA ASP A 32 -2.16 13.95 26.22
C ASP A 32 -0.79 13.79 26.88
N ARG A 33 -0.71 13.05 27.99
CA ARG A 33 0.53 12.77 28.73
C ARG A 33 1.59 12.09 27.85
N ILE A 34 1.18 11.19 26.97
CA ILE A 34 2.10 10.48 26.06
C ILE A 34 2.31 11.22 24.74
N GLY A 35 1.66 12.38 24.54
CA GLY A 35 1.70 13.12 23.27
C GLY A 35 1.18 12.28 22.09
N PHE A 36 0.08 11.57 22.29
CA PHE A 36 -0.43 10.63 21.28
C PHE A 36 -0.75 11.31 19.96
N MET A 37 -0.18 10.79 18.87
CA MET A 37 -0.47 11.17 17.50
C MET A 37 -0.89 9.94 16.71
N SER A 38 -1.89 10.05 15.85
CA SER A 38 -2.34 8.98 14.97
C SER A 38 -2.56 9.47 13.55
N GLY A 39 -2.20 8.65 12.57
CA GLY A 39 -2.60 8.81 11.18
C GLY A 39 -3.62 7.75 10.77
N LEU A 40 -4.36 8.03 9.69
CA LEU A 40 -5.27 7.09 9.05
C LEU A 40 -4.93 7.02 7.56
N GLU A 41 -4.74 5.81 7.05
CA GLU A 41 -4.55 5.54 5.63
C GLU A 41 -5.63 4.54 5.19
N VAL A 42 -6.37 4.89 4.14
CA VAL A 42 -7.50 4.09 3.64
C VAL A 42 -7.27 3.77 2.18
N HIS A 43 -7.42 2.50 1.83
CA HIS A 43 -7.35 2.02 0.44
C HIS A 43 -8.75 1.55 0.04
N GLN A 44 -9.27 2.09 -1.07
CA GLN A 44 -10.59 1.76 -1.58
C GLN A 44 -10.51 1.44 -3.07
N GLN A 45 -11.12 0.33 -3.48
CA GLN A 45 -11.28 -0.01 -4.90
C GLN A 45 -12.42 0.79 -5.52
N LEU A 46 -12.19 1.31 -6.73
CA LEU A 46 -13.22 2.00 -7.50
C LEU A 46 -13.91 1.02 -8.43
N LEU A 47 -15.25 0.96 -8.36
CA LEU A 47 -16.04 0.16 -9.28
C LEU A 47 -16.14 0.91 -10.62
N THR A 48 -15.42 0.42 -11.61
CA THR A 48 -15.34 0.97 -12.96
C THR A 48 -15.57 -0.14 -13.99
N LYS A 49 -15.78 0.21 -15.26
CA LYS A 49 -15.95 -0.80 -16.32
C LYS A 49 -14.65 -1.55 -16.62
N LYS A 50 -13.51 -0.86 -16.52
CA LYS A 50 -12.19 -1.40 -16.86
C LYS A 50 -11.12 -0.97 -15.85
N LYS A 51 -10.05 -1.75 -15.74
CA LYS A 51 -8.89 -1.45 -14.88
C LYS A 51 -8.24 -0.10 -15.26
N LEU A 52 -7.40 0.41 -14.36
CA LEU A 52 -6.90 1.79 -14.41
C LEU A 52 -6.06 2.13 -15.67
N PHE A 53 -5.30 1.17 -16.18
CA PHE A 53 -4.34 1.38 -17.27
C PHE A 53 -4.43 0.29 -18.36
N CYS A 54 -5.55 -0.42 -18.45
CA CYS A 54 -5.82 -1.39 -19.52
C CYS A 54 -7.33 -1.55 -19.75
N ASN A 55 -7.71 -2.38 -20.72
CA ASN A 55 -9.11 -2.60 -21.07
C ASN A 55 -9.73 -3.85 -20.40
N CYS A 56 -9.01 -4.53 -19.51
CA CYS A 56 -9.55 -5.65 -18.76
C CYS A 56 -10.70 -5.21 -17.83
N PRO A 57 -11.71 -6.04 -17.62
CA PRO A 57 -12.81 -5.72 -16.70
C PRO A 57 -12.28 -5.53 -15.27
N ALA A 58 -12.78 -4.51 -14.56
CA ALA A 58 -12.54 -4.35 -13.14
C ALA A 58 -13.61 -5.09 -12.32
N GLY A 59 -13.29 -5.46 -11.07
CA GLY A 59 -14.22 -6.15 -10.17
C GLY A 59 -14.49 -7.63 -10.52
N ALA A 60 -13.88 -8.16 -11.56
CA ALA A 60 -13.95 -9.57 -11.91
C ALA A 60 -12.78 -10.33 -11.27
N TYR A 61 -13.11 -11.21 -10.31
CA TYR A 61 -12.15 -12.03 -9.57
C TYR A 61 -12.34 -13.51 -9.88
N ASN A 62 -11.24 -14.24 -9.96
CA ASN A 62 -11.22 -15.70 -10.10
C ASN A 62 -10.69 -16.34 -8.82
N LYS A 63 -11.05 -17.61 -8.58
CA LYS A 63 -10.50 -18.40 -7.49
C LYS A 63 -9.04 -18.76 -7.78
N SER A 64 -8.29 -19.11 -6.75
CA SER A 64 -6.86 -19.43 -6.88
C SER A 64 -6.60 -20.68 -7.73
N ASP A 65 -7.56 -21.59 -7.82
CA ASP A 65 -7.54 -22.82 -8.63
C ASP A 65 -8.18 -22.65 -10.02
N ASP A 66 -8.76 -21.48 -10.32
CA ASP A 66 -9.35 -21.14 -11.61
C ASP A 66 -8.46 -20.15 -12.37
N TYR A 67 -7.55 -20.68 -13.18
CA TYR A 67 -6.64 -19.91 -14.01
C TYR A 67 -6.39 -20.64 -15.33
N ASP A 68 -6.01 -19.89 -16.36
CA ASP A 68 -5.76 -20.43 -17.71
C ASP A 68 -4.26 -20.64 -17.97
N ALA A 69 -3.39 -19.91 -17.26
CA ALA A 69 -1.94 -20.07 -17.33
C ALA A 69 -1.22 -19.54 -16.08
N GLU A 70 0.06 -19.90 -15.96
CA GLU A 70 0.99 -19.39 -14.93
C GLU A 70 2.20 -18.73 -15.59
N LEU A 71 2.71 -17.66 -14.96
CA LEU A 71 3.95 -16.99 -15.35
C LEU A 71 4.92 -16.95 -14.19
N ILE A 72 6.17 -17.33 -14.45
CA ILE A 72 7.24 -17.27 -13.47
C ILE A 72 8.04 -16.00 -13.68
N ARG A 73 8.29 -15.25 -12.61
CA ARG A 73 9.10 -14.02 -12.61
C ARG A 73 10.08 -14.02 -11.44
N HIS A 74 11.18 -13.31 -11.64
CA HIS A 74 12.19 -13.03 -10.63
C HIS A 74 12.44 -11.52 -10.61
N MET A 75 12.23 -10.90 -9.46
CA MET A 75 12.44 -9.46 -9.30
C MET A 75 13.92 -9.14 -9.12
N ARG A 76 14.35 -7.96 -9.62
CA ARG A 76 15.73 -7.48 -9.47
C ARG A 76 15.73 -6.05 -8.95
N PRO A 77 16.63 -5.71 -7.99
CA PRO A 77 16.77 -4.34 -7.53
C PRO A 77 17.40 -3.48 -8.65
N THR A 78 17.10 -2.19 -8.64
CA THR A 78 17.69 -1.22 -9.57
C THR A 78 18.69 -0.34 -8.83
N LEU A 79 19.76 0.08 -9.50
CA LEU A 79 20.74 1.03 -8.97
C LEU A 79 20.11 2.42 -8.88
N SER A 80 20.44 3.14 -7.80
CA SER A 80 20.17 4.58 -7.69
C SER A 80 21.08 5.37 -8.64
N GLU A 81 20.80 6.66 -8.79
CA GLU A 81 21.67 7.60 -9.53
C GLU A 81 23.11 7.62 -8.98
N LEU A 82 23.30 7.32 -7.70
CA LEU A 82 24.60 7.25 -7.04
C LEU A 82 25.27 5.87 -7.17
N GLY A 83 24.66 4.93 -7.91
CA GLY A 83 25.17 3.57 -8.06
C GLY A 83 24.98 2.70 -6.82
N GLU A 84 24.08 3.09 -5.91
CA GLU A 84 23.79 2.35 -4.68
C GLU A 84 22.47 1.61 -4.78
N TYR A 85 22.36 0.47 -4.11
CA TYR A 85 21.09 -0.25 -3.97
C TYR A 85 20.36 0.20 -2.71
N ASP A 86 19.04 0.30 -2.80
CA ASP A 86 18.20 0.40 -1.61
C ASP A 86 18.39 -0.86 -0.73
N GLY A 87 18.65 -0.65 0.57
CA GLY A 87 18.96 -1.72 1.50
C GLY A 87 17.80 -2.71 1.66
N THR A 88 16.56 -2.22 1.62
CA THR A 88 15.36 -3.07 1.72
C THR A 88 15.16 -3.89 0.45
N ALA A 89 15.30 -3.28 -0.73
CA ALA A 89 15.26 -3.99 -2.01
C ALA A 89 16.35 -5.07 -2.11
N LEU A 90 17.56 -4.80 -1.60
CA LEU A 90 18.63 -5.79 -1.57
C LEU A 90 18.31 -6.96 -0.62
N MET A 91 17.72 -6.69 0.54
CA MET A 91 17.28 -7.74 1.47
C MET A 91 16.20 -8.62 0.85
N GLU A 92 15.24 -8.02 0.16
CA GLU A 92 14.19 -8.74 -0.55
C GLU A 92 14.79 -9.59 -1.69
N PHE A 93 15.71 -9.05 -2.49
CA PHE A 93 16.40 -9.79 -3.55
C PHE A 93 17.16 -11.01 -3.02
N LYS A 94 17.80 -10.90 -1.84
CA LYS A 94 18.51 -12.01 -1.20
C LYS A 94 17.60 -13.19 -0.83
N THR A 95 16.29 -12.98 -0.72
CA THR A 95 15.34 -14.07 -0.49
C THR A 95 15.18 -14.99 -1.71
N LYS A 96 15.63 -14.55 -2.90
CA LYS A 96 15.59 -15.30 -4.17
C LYS A 96 14.21 -15.90 -4.47
N LYS A 97 13.15 -15.14 -4.19
CA LYS A 97 11.77 -15.57 -4.43
C LYS A 97 11.56 -15.88 -5.90
N GLU A 98 11.02 -17.06 -6.16
CA GLU A 98 10.34 -17.39 -7.40
C GLU A 98 8.87 -16.96 -7.25
N ILE A 99 8.40 -16.09 -8.14
CA ILE A 99 7.04 -15.55 -8.10
C ILE A 99 6.24 -16.17 -9.24
N ILE A 100 5.16 -16.85 -8.89
CA ILE A 100 4.25 -17.48 -9.85
C ILE A 100 2.95 -16.66 -9.91
N TYR A 101 2.72 -16.00 -11.04
CA TYR A 101 1.48 -15.27 -11.31
C TYR A 101 0.50 -16.17 -12.06
N ARG A 102 -0.70 -16.33 -11.50
CA ARG A 102 -1.81 -17.02 -12.15
C ARG A 102 -2.65 -16.03 -12.94
N ILE A 103 -2.94 -16.35 -14.19
CA ILE A 103 -3.67 -15.46 -15.10
C ILE A 103 -4.93 -16.12 -15.64
N LYS A 104 -5.96 -15.30 -15.84
CA LYS A 104 -7.21 -15.69 -16.48
C LYS A 104 -7.39 -14.82 -17.73
N ASN A 105 -7.60 -15.42 -18.88
CA ASN A 105 -7.74 -14.71 -20.16
C ASN A 105 -8.91 -13.72 -20.14
N ALA A 106 -9.96 -14.02 -19.35
CA ALA A 106 -11.12 -13.15 -19.20
C ALA A 106 -10.83 -11.83 -18.45
N THR A 107 -9.81 -11.79 -17.60
CA THR A 107 -9.56 -10.65 -16.67
C THR A 107 -8.14 -10.07 -16.76
N THR A 108 -7.28 -10.69 -17.57
CA THR A 108 -5.86 -10.34 -17.72
C THR A 108 -5.52 -10.12 -19.20
N CYS A 109 -4.67 -9.13 -19.48
CA CYS A 109 -4.08 -8.90 -20.79
C CYS A 109 -2.56 -8.76 -20.65
N THR A 110 -1.86 -8.61 -21.77
CA THR A 110 -0.39 -8.48 -21.81
C THR A 110 0.15 -7.31 -20.99
N TYR A 111 -0.63 -6.24 -20.79
CA TYR A 111 -0.26 -5.14 -19.89
C TYR A 111 -0.11 -5.60 -18.43
N GLU A 112 -1.02 -6.46 -17.95
CA GLU A 112 -1.03 -6.89 -16.54
C GLU A 112 0.19 -7.76 -16.19
N VAL A 113 0.82 -8.39 -17.19
CA VAL A 113 1.99 -9.26 -17.04
C VAL A 113 3.32 -8.60 -17.43
N ASP A 114 3.30 -7.28 -17.63
CA ASP A 114 4.43 -6.43 -18.04
C ASP A 114 4.97 -6.66 -19.46
N ASP A 115 4.14 -7.19 -20.37
CA ASP A 115 4.53 -7.43 -21.77
C ASP A 115 3.97 -6.36 -22.73
N THR A 116 3.31 -5.31 -22.22
CA THR A 116 2.78 -4.20 -23.03
C THR A 116 2.81 -2.88 -22.25
N PRO A 117 3.15 -1.75 -22.88
CA PRO A 117 3.08 -0.43 -22.24
C PRO A 117 1.69 -0.10 -21.66
N PRO A 118 1.59 0.79 -20.66
CA PRO A 118 0.31 1.21 -20.12
C PRO A 118 -0.55 1.92 -21.17
N PHE A 119 -1.85 1.65 -21.11
CA PHE A 119 -2.85 2.44 -21.84
C PHE A 119 -3.07 3.78 -21.12
N PRO A 120 -3.72 4.76 -21.78
CA PRO A 120 -4.12 6.00 -21.13
C PRO A 120 -4.93 5.74 -19.85
N LEU A 121 -4.75 6.61 -18.85
CA LEU A 121 -5.45 6.55 -17.58
C LEU A 121 -6.97 6.44 -17.78
N ASN A 122 -7.62 5.49 -17.08
CA ASN A 122 -9.06 5.35 -17.12
C ASN A 122 -9.73 6.63 -16.60
N ARG A 123 -10.45 7.34 -17.49
CA ARG A 123 -11.13 8.60 -17.18
C ARG A 123 -12.25 8.40 -16.15
N GLU A 124 -12.97 7.28 -16.20
CA GLU A 124 -13.99 6.95 -15.19
C GLU A 124 -13.39 6.86 -13.78
N ALA A 125 -12.22 6.22 -13.65
CA ALA A 125 -11.53 6.13 -12.37
C ALA A 125 -11.01 7.50 -11.90
N LEU A 126 -10.54 8.33 -12.83
CA LEU A 126 -10.10 9.70 -12.53
C LEU A 126 -11.26 10.57 -12.06
N ASP A 127 -12.42 10.50 -12.72
CA ASP A 127 -13.61 11.28 -12.38
C ASP A 127 -14.09 10.95 -10.96
N ILE A 128 -14.18 9.66 -10.61
CA ILE A 128 -14.54 9.21 -9.25
C ILE A 128 -13.49 9.67 -8.23
N ALA A 129 -12.20 9.61 -8.57
CA ALA A 129 -11.14 10.06 -7.67
C ALA A 129 -11.23 11.58 -7.40
N ILE A 130 -11.52 12.38 -8.42
CA ILE A 130 -11.74 13.83 -8.28
C ILE A 130 -12.99 14.09 -7.42
N GLU A 131 -14.07 13.33 -7.63
CA GLU A 131 -15.29 13.45 -6.80
C GLU A 131 -14.98 13.17 -5.32
N ILE A 132 -14.26 12.09 -5.01
CA ILE A 132 -13.83 11.77 -3.65
C ILE A 132 -12.96 12.90 -3.07
N SER A 133 -12.02 13.44 -3.85
CA SER A 133 -11.17 14.56 -3.45
C SER A 133 -12.00 15.81 -3.11
N LEU A 134 -12.97 16.17 -3.94
CA LEU A 134 -13.86 17.31 -3.72
C LEU A 134 -14.75 17.12 -2.49
N LEU A 135 -15.32 15.92 -2.30
CA LEU A 135 -16.11 15.59 -1.10
C LEU A 135 -15.27 15.65 0.18
N SER A 136 -13.97 15.37 0.06
CA SER A 136 -12.99 15.49 1.15
C SER A 136 -12.38 16.91 1.25
N LYS A 137 -12.97 17.88 0.55
CA LYS A 137 -12.56 19.30 0.51
C LYS A 137 -11.09 19.51 0.13
N GLN A 138 -10.51 18.63 -0.70
CA GLN A 138 -9.13 18.74 -1.15
C GLN A 138 -8.98 19.79 -2.27
N ASN A 139 -7.81 20.40 -2.33
CA ASN A 139 -7.35 21.18 -3.48
C ASN A 139 -6.90 20.25 -4.60
N ILE A 140 -7.60 20.29 -5.74
CA ILE A 140 -7.30 19.44 -6.91
C ILE A 140 -6.02 19.94 -7.60
N VAL A 141 -5.16 19.00 -8.00
CA VAL A 141 -3.93 19.33 -8.74
C VAL A 141 -4.25 19.83 -10.15
N GLY A 142 -3.48 20.80 -10.64
CA GLY A 142 -3.66 21.34 -11.99
C GLY A 142 -3.33 20.34 -13.11
N GLU A 143 -2.42 19.40 -12.84
CA GLU A 143 -2.06 18.32 -13.77
C GLU A 143 -1.77 17.03 -12.99
N VAL A 144 -2.25 15.90 -13.50
CA VAL A 144 -2.07 14.58 -12.87
C VAL A 144 -0.88 13.89 -13.50
N HIS A 145 0.18 13.69 -12.70
CA HIS A 145 1.39 12.99 -13.13
C HIS A 145 1.40 11.57 -12.58
N ILE A 146 1.51 10.58 -13.47
CA ILE A 146 1.64 9.18 -13.06
C ILE A 146 3.10 8.91 -12.69
N THR A 147 3.31 8.47 -11.46
CA THR A 147 4.62 8.11 -10.90
C THR A 147 4.70 6.61 -10.62
N ARG A 148 5.91 6.12 -10.36
CA ARG A 148 6.19 4.70 -10.09
C ARG A 148 6.73 4.57 -8.67
N LYS A 149 5.96 3.94 -7.78
CA LYS A 149 6.40 3.55 -6.44
C LYS A 149 6.97 2.13 -6.52
N GLN A 150 8.21 1.91 -6.09
CA GLN A 150 8.89 0.62 -6.26
C GLN A 150 8.31 -0.48 -5.34
N TYR A 151 8.17 -1.71 -5.85
CA TYR A 151 7.70 -2.90 -5.12
C TYR A 151 8.51 -4.13 -5.56
N LEU A 152 9.32 -4.69 -4.67
CA LEU A 152 10.14 -5.87 -4.98
C LEU A 152 9.59 -7.18 -4.39
N ASP A 153 8.44 -7.12 -3.71
CA ASP A 153 7.83 -8.26 -3.01
C ASP A 153 7.16 -9.28 -3.94
N GLY A 154 6.99 -8.95 -5.22
CA GLY A 154 6.31 -9.80 -6.21
C GLY A 154 4.79 -9.66 -6.23
N SER A 155 4.22 -8.65 -5.56
CA SER A 155 2.78 -8.37 -5.64
C SER A 155 2.35 -7.76 -6.99
N ILE A 156 3.30 -7.13 -7.70
CA ILE A 156 3.05 -6.44 -8.97
C ILE A 156 4.05 -6.92 -10.02
N PRO A 157 3.61 -7.49 -11.17
CA PRO A 157 4.49 -8.03 -12.20
C PRO A 157 5.57 -7.07 -12.72
N THR A 158 5.28 -5.77 -12.76
CA THR A 158 6.21 -4.73 -13.24
C THR A 158 7.30 -4.32 -12.23
N GLY A 159 7.21 -4.78 -10.97
CA GLY A 159 8.14 -4.36 -9.90
C GLY A 159 7.91 -2.94 -9.37
N PHE A 160 6.84 -2.27 -9.79
CA PHE A 160 6.40 -0.99 -9.24
C PHE A 160 4.88 -0.82 -9.35
N GLN A 161 4.31 -0.05 -8.43
CA GLN A 161 2.94 0.41 -8.50
C GLN A 161 2.90 1.76 -9.22
N ARG A 162 2.02 1.89 -10.21
CA ARG A 162 1.68 3.20 -10.78
C ARG A 162 0.75 3.94 -9.82
N THR A 163 1.11 5.17 -9.46
CA THR A 163 0.36 5.99 -8.51
C THR A 163 0.34 7.46 -8.95
N ALA A 164 -0.62 8.23 -8.47
CA ALA A 164 -0.74 9.66 -8.73
C ALA A 164 -1.42 10.36 -7.55
N ILE A 165 -1.10 11.64 -7.38
CA ILE A 165 -1.80 12.52 -6.43
C ILE A 165 -2.91 13.24 -7.21
N ILE A 166 -4.14 13.21 -6.67
CA ILE A 166 -5.31 13.86 -7.29
C ILE A 166 -5.68 15.15 -6.56
N GLY A 167 -5.60 15.15 -5.23
CA GLY A 167 -5.84 16.33 -4.41
C GLY A 167 -5.04 16.29 -3.11
N VAL A 168 -4.83 17.45 -2.53
CA VAL A 168 -4.09 17.65 -1.27
C VAL A 168 -4.86 18.58 -0.34
N GLU A 169 -4.45 18.67 0.93
CA GLU A 169 -4.99 19.65 1.89
C GLU A 169 -6.52 19.58 2.07
N GLY A 170 -7.04 18.38 2.29
CA GLY A 170 -8.46 18.17 2.62
C GLY A 170 -8.73 18.03 4.11
N GLU A 171 -10.01 17.90 4.44
CA GLU A 171 -10.46 17.63 5.80
C GLU A 171 -11.70 16.73 5.81
N ILE A 172 -11.84 15.96 6.88
CA ILE A 172 -13.03 15.14 7.14
C ILE A 172 -13.58 15.55 8.50
N GLN A 173 -14.81 16.05 8.51
CA GLN A 173 -15.49 16.42 9.75
C GLN A 173 -15.76 15.17 10.59
N LEU A 174 -15.35 15.19 11.85
CA LEU A 174 -15.70 14.15 12.81
C LEU A 174 -16.88 14.63 13.66
N LYS A 175 -17.69 13.70 14.17
CA LYS A 175 -18.89 14.06 14.97
C LYS A 175 -18.60 14.91 16.22
N HIS A 176 -17.37 14.86 16.72
CA HIS A 176 -16.97 15.48 17.99
C HIS A 176 -15.73 16.37 17.86
N LYS A 177 -15.38 16.80 16.63
CA LYS A 177 -14.30 17.74 16.31
C LYS A 177 -14.66 18.49 15.05
#